data_AF-A4S5H1-F1
#
_entry.id   AF-A4S5H1-F1
#
_cell.length_a   1.000
_cell.length_b   1.000
_cell.length_c   1.000
_cell.angle_alpha   90.00
_cell.angle_beta   90.00
_cell.angle_gamma   90.00
#
_symmetry.space_group_name_H-M   'P 1'
#
loop_
_entity.id
_entity.type
_entity.pdbx_description
1 polymer ?
#
loop_
_entity_poly.entity_id
_entity_poly.type
_entity_poly.pdbx_seq_one_letter_code
_entity_poly.pdbx_strand_id
1 'polypeptide(L)'
;MSTSASRILLLDGDEPLVTARNVSLPEESFIHGKLTGKLARQLQDTLTLCGSATPTWCTALARVCPWLFPFELRHKLFKCVSFSLSRTLHHLHGNGSDSGAVTTDGGREIRIGRLQRQKVRVNRGQIFESAKKVFDIPNTLKMVLEVEFFEEVGTGTGPTLEFFTLLSKQFKRRKLNLWRDSGVANEDDLVVAPHGLFPAPITPPRLGGKTHASRLKNFKLLGQSIGKVLQDGRMLDLPLAPAFYRMLLGRSLGLHDLIEIDPGLGNTLRRLDAAANEIETMKREGRPESEWRNVTVDGVNIEDLCLTFVIPGASMELIKGGSEVGVNEVNLREYVDTIVDACVGSGVAAYFESVRTGLEQVVPLARLQMFNESELEAVICGQGEQWTPEMLTECITFDHGYNALSPPIKNFCDILSAFTPNQQRSFMRFVTGAPRLPPGGLASLQPRLTVVCKQPSSTVGLSSIDSAPVAAGTPLADGDLPSAMTCASYLKLPPYSCKEIMLERLTYAMSEGQGSFDLS
;
A
#
# COMPACT_ATOMS: atom_id res chain seq x y z
N MET A 1 -25.10 6.93 8.64
CA MET A 1 -25.57 6.48 7.30
C MET A 1 -24.41 5.79 6.62
N SER A 2 -24.40 4.45 6.70
CA SER A 2 -23.40 3.58 6.09
C SER A 2 -23.74 3.37 4.61
N THR A 3 -22.86 3.77 3.70
CA THR A 3 -22.97 3.44 2.27
C THR A 3 -21.99 2.32 1.96
N SER A 4 -22.42 1.08 2.26
CA SER A 4 -21.87 -0.13 1.66
C SER A 4 -22.87 -0.63 0.61
N ALA A 5 -22.36 -0.83 -0.61
CA ALA A 5 -23.02 -1.21 -1.85
C ALA A 5 -24.04 -0.20 -2.44
N SER A 6 -23.83 0.15 -3.70
CA SER A 6 -24.76 0.90 -4.56
C SER A 6 -26.10 0.16 -4.66
N ARG A 7 -27.06 0.52 -3.80
CA ARG A 7 -28.45 0.06 -3.91
C ARG A 7 -29.18 0.96 -4.89
N ILE A 8 -29.30 0.54 -6.14
CA ILE A 8 -30.24 1.17 -7.08
C ILE A 8 -31.65 0.72 -6.65
N LEU A 9 -32.42 1.64 -6.06
CA LEU A 9 -33.87 1.51 -5.97
C LEU A 9 -34.44 2.05 -7.28
N LEU A 10 -34.92 1.16 -8.15
CA LEU A 10 -35.80 1.56 -9.25
C LEU A 10 -37.17 1.87 -8.64
N LEU A 11 -37.58 3.14 -8.71
CA LEU A 11 -38.94 3.55 -8.36
C LEU A 11 -39.77 3.78 -9.63
N ASP A 12 -40.90 3.08 -9.62
CA ASP A 12 -42.18 3.24 -10.28
C ASP A 12 -42.41 2.82 -11.74
N GLY A 13 -43.43 1.96 -11.89
CA GLY A 13 -44.17 1.69 -13.11
C GLY A 13 -44.81 0.29 -13.16
N ASP A 14 -45.85 0.04 -12.36
CA ASP A 14 -46.95 -0.95 -12.57
C ASP A 14 -46.65 -2.38 -13.11
N GLU A 15 -45.45 -2.91 -12.91
CA GLU A 15 -45.08 -4.28 -13.29
C GLU A 15 -45.00 -5.22 -12.07
N PRO A 16 -45.39 -6.51 -12.21
CA PRO A 16 -45.53 -7.44 -11.11
C PRO A 16 -44.20 -7.60 -10.37
N LEU A 17 -44.22 -7.41 -9.04
CA LEU A 17 -43.12 -7.57 -8.07
C LEU A 17 -41.98 -8.47 -8.57
N VAL A 18 -41.07 -7.88 -9.35
CA VAL A 18 -39.81 -8.52 -9.70
C VAL A 18 -39.03 -8.52 -8.40
N THR A 19 -38.93 -9.68 -7.75
CA THR A 19 -37.99 -9.91 -6.66
C THR A 19 -36.64 -9.38 -7.12
N ALA A 20 -36.22 -8.24 -6.57
CA ALA A 20 -34.94 -7.63 -6.88
C ALA A 20 -33.86 -8.63 -6.48
N ARG A 21 -33.40 -9.42 -7.46
CA ARG A 21 -32.17 -10.19 -7.29
C ARG A 21 -31.09 -9.16 -7.03
N ASN A 22 -30.29 -9.36 -5.98
CA ASN A 22 -29.09 -8.57 -5.72
C ASN A 22 -28.11 -8.75 -6.91
N VAL A 23 -28.32 -8.03 -8.00
CA VAL A 23 -27.43 -8.02 -9.15
C VAL A 23 -26.31 -7.04 -8.81
N SER A 24 -25.16 -7.58 -8.38
CA SER A 24 -23.93 -6.81 -8.30
C SER A 24 -23.46 -6.54 -9.72
N LEU A 25 -23.57 -5.28 -10.16
CA LEU A 25 -23.00 -4.85 -11.44
C LEU A 25 -21.49 -4.60 -11.28
N PRO A 26 -20.66 -4.94 -12.28
CA PRO A 26 -19.24 -4.57 -12.28
C PRO A 26 -19.05 -3.06 -12.11
N GLU A 27 -18.00 -2.63 -11.40
CA GLU A 27 -17.71 -1.20 -11.18
C GLU A 27 -17.63 -0.41 -12.49
N GLU A 28 -17.11 -1.05 -13.55
CA GLU A 28 -17.01 -0.48 -14.89
C GLU A 28 -18.36 -0.03 -15.47
N SER A 29 -19.46 -0.67 -15.06
CA SER A 29 -20.82 -0.34 -15.51
C SER A 29 -21.27 1.03 -15.04
N PHE A 30 -20.62 1.57 -13.99
CA PHE A 30 -20.95 2.88 -13.43
C PHE A 30 -20.09 4.01 -14.00
N ILE A 31 -19.13 3.71 -14.90
CA ILE A 31 -18.26 4.70 -15.53
C ILE A 31 -19.04 5.51 -16.56
N HIS A 32 -19.02 6.83 -16.41
CA HIS A 32 -19.77 7.73 -17.29
C HIS A 32 -18.88 8.30 -18.42
N GLY A 33 -18.87 7.65 -19.59
CA GLY A 33 -18.00 7.99 -20.73
C GLY A 33 -17.96 9.49 -21.13
N LYS A 34 -19.10 10.19 -21.22
CA LYS A 34 -19.11 11.63 -21.58
C LYS A 34 -18.45 12.52 -20.51
N LEU A 35 -18.67 12.23 -19.24
CA LEU A 35 -18.06 12.97 -18.12
C LEU A 35 -16.56 12.65 -18.05
N THR A 36 -16.18 11.38 -18.21
CA THR A 36 -14.79 10.94 -18.35
C THR A 36 -14.08 11.72 -19.46
N GLY A 37 -14.65 11.78 -20.66
CA GLY A 37 -14.07 12.53 -21.79
C GLY A 37 -14.04 14.05 -21.55
N LYS A 38 -14.97 14.61 -20.76
CA LYS A 38 -14.94 16.03 -20.39
C LYS A 38 -13.84 16.31 -19.38
N LEU A 39 -13.71 15.49 -18.33
CA LEU A 39 -12.66 15.61 -17.32
C LEU A 39 -11.27 15.41 -17.95
N ALA A 40 -11.11 14.42 -18.83
CA ALA A 40 -9.85 14.20 -19.55
C ALA A 40 -9.40 15.44 -20.34
N ARG A 41 -10.33 16.09 -21.06
CA ARG A 41 -10.06 17.35 -21.77
C ARG A 41 -9.69 18.49 -20.82
N GLN A 42 -10.37 18.61 -19.68
CA GLN A 42 -10.02 19.62 -18.66
C GLN A 42 -8.61 19.39 -18.09
N LEU A 43 -8.18 18.13 -17.95
CA LEU A 43 -6.84 17.78 -17.49
C LEU A 43 -5.74 17.96 -18.55
N GLN A 44 -6.10 18.26 -19.80
CA GLN A 44 -5.15 18.64 -20.85
C GLN A 44 -4.88 20.15 -20.87
N ASP A 45 -5.82 20.96 -20.36
CA ASP A 45 -5.65 22.40 -20.26
C ASP A 45 -4.73 22.77 -19.09
N THR A 46 -3.44 22.85 -19.41
CA THR A 46 -2.41 23.15 -18.43
C THR A 46 -2.58 24.54 -17.82
N LEU A 47 -3.07 25.55 -18.55
CA LEU A 47 -3.21 26.90 -18.02
C LEU A 47 -4.27 26.93 -16.90
N THR A 48 -5.40 26.26 -17.13
CA THR A 48 -6.48 26.15 -16.14
C THR A 48 -6.03 25.38 -14.89
N LEU A 49 -5.26 24.31 -15.07
CA LEU A 49 -4.67 23.55 -13.94
C LEU A 49 -3.67 24.41 -13.16
N CYS A 50 -2.80 25.13 -13.86
CA CYS A 50 -1.75 25.94 -13.26
C CYS A 50 -2.31 27.15 -12.49
N GLY A 51 -3.39 27.74 -13.00
CA GLY A 51 -4.11 28.83 -12.35
C GLY A 51 -4.98 28.40 -11.17
N SER A 52 -4.98 27.11 -10.79
CA SER A 52 -5.92 26.53 -9.82
C SER A 52 -7.40 26.81 -10.14
N ALA A 53 -7.70 27.08 -11.41
CA ALA A 53 -9.02 27.46 -11.92
C ALA A 53 -9.80 26.23 -12.43
N THR A 54 -9.38 25.02 -12.05
CA THR A 54 -10.09 23.79 -12.39
C THR A 54 -11.54 23.88 -11.91
N PRO A 55 -12.53 23.66 -12.80
CA PRO A 55 -13.93 23.73 -12.40
C PRO A 55 -14.22 22.85 -11.19
N THR A 56 -14.93 23.38 -10.20
CA THR A 56 -15.18 22.72 -8.91
C THR A 56 -15.81 21.32 -9.07
N TRP A 57 -16.67 21.15 -10.08
CA TRP A 57 -17.30 19.88 -10.42
C TRP A 57 -16.29 18.74 -10.63
N CYS A 58 -15.10 19.01 -11.18
CA CYS A 58 -14.08 17.99 -11.43
C CYS A 58 -13.69 17.28 -10.14
N THR A 59 -13.43 18.08 -9.10
CA THR A 59 -12.99 17.58 -7.80
C THR A 59 -14.14 17.17 -6.90
N ALA A 60 -15.30 17.81 -7.02
CA ALA A 60 -16.50 17.43 -6.28
C ALA A 60 -17.03 16.06 -6.72
N LEU A 61 -17.22 15.84 -8.03
CA LEU A 61 -17.71 14.56 -8.54
C LEU A 61 -16.71 13.43 -8.29
N ALA A 62 -15.41 13.68 -8.47
CA ALA A 62 -14.39 12.66 -8.20
C ALA A 62 -14.37 12.22 -6.72
N ARG A 63 -14.78 13.08 -5.78
CA ARG A 63 -14.84 12.77 -4.34
C ARG A 63 -16.15 12.14 -3.90
N VAL A 64 -17.28 12.68 -4.38
CA VAL A 64 -18.62 12.25 -3.95
C VAL A 64 -19.07 11.01 -4.71
N CYS A 65 -18.70 10.92 -5.99
CA CYS A 65 -19.06 9.83 -6.89
C CYS A 65 -17.82 9.28 -7.62
N PRO A 66 -16.82 8.73 -6.91
CA PRO A 66 -15.57 8.27 -7.52
C PRO A 66 -15.78 7.21 -8.61
N TRP A 67 -16.81 6.35 -8.47
CA TRP A 67 -17.17 5.31 -9.44
C TRP A 67 -17.56 5.83 -10.83
N LEU A 68 -17.85 7.13 -10.99
CA LEU A 68 -18.17 7.73 -12.30
C LEU A 68 -16.95 7.80 -13.22
N PHE A 69 -15.74 7.74 -12.67
CA PHE A 69 -14.50 7.94 -13.40
C PHE A 69 -13.55 6.74 -13.20
N PRO A 70 -12.80 6.36 -14.26
CA PRO A 70 -11.73 5.37 -14.13
C PRO A 70 -10.67 5.82 -13.12
N PHE A 71 -10.03 4.84 -12.49
CA PHE A 71 -8.97 5.07 -11.50
C PHE A 71 -7.85 5.96 -12.04
N GLU A 72 -7.39 5.68 -13.26
CA GLU A 72 -6.28 6.37 -13.93
C GLU A 72 -6.57 7.87 -14.06
N LEU A 73 -7.82 8.21 -14.39
CA LEU A 73 -8.25 9.58 -14.57
C LEU A 73 -8.35 10.31 -13.22
N ARG A 74 -8.86 9.64 -12.18
CA ARG A 74 -8.91 10.19 -10.81
C ARG A 74 -7.51 10.35 -10.22
N HIS A 75 -6.62 9.40 -10.47
CA HIS A 75 -5.21 9.47 -10.06
C HIS A 75 -4.49 10.63 -10.75
N LYS A 76 -4.72 10.85 -12.05
CA LYS A 76 -4.21 12.01 -12.77
C LYS A 76 -4.76 13.32 -12.19
N LEU A 77 -6.07 13.40 -11.98
CA LEU A 77 -6.71 14.56 -11.34
C LEU A 77 -6.08 14.84 -9.97
N PHE A 78 -5.95 13.82 -9.12
CA PHE A 78 -5.34 13.91 -7.79
C PHE A 78 -3.94 14.51 -7.87
N LYS A 79 -3.07 14.03 -8.77
CA LYS A 79 -1.72 14.58 -8.96
C LYS A 79 -1.73 16.05 -9.37
N CYS A 80 -2.69 16.47 -10.20
CA CYS A 80 -2.76 17.85 -10.67
C CYS A 80 -3.27 18.85 -9.61
N VAL A 81 -4.18 18.43 -8.72
CA VAL A 81 -4.89 19.34 -7.79
C VAL A 81 -4.44 19.25 -6.32
N SER A 82 -3.58 18.28 -5.99
CA SER A 82 -3.13 18.05 -4.61
C SER A 82 -1.73 18.58 -4.32
N PHE A 83 -0.95 18.89 -5.35
CA PHE A 83 0.45 19.27 -5.23
C PHE A 83 0.74 20.65 -5.83
N SER A 84 1.98 21.13 -5.63
CA SER A 84 2.40 22.44 -6.13
C SER A 84 2.39 22.52 -7.65
N LEU A 85 2.22 23.75 -8.16
CA LEU A 85 2.27 24.07 -9.58
C LEU A 85 3.45 23.41 -10.31
N SER A 86 4.66 23.52 -9.74
CA SER A 86 5.87 22.93 -10.34
C SER A 86 5.78 21.41 -10.49
N ARG A 87 5.16 20.72 -9.53
CA ARG A 87 4.94 19.25 -9.57
C ARG A 87 3.87 18.89 -10.58
N THR A 88 2.79 19.65 -10.66
CA THR A 88 1.75 19.47 -11.67
C THR A 88 2.32 19.63 -13.08
N LEU A 89 3.13 20.66 -13.32
CA LEU A 89 3.81 20.86 -14.60
C LEU A 89 4.78 19.71 -14.93
N HIS A 90 5.59 19.28 -13.96
CA HIS A 90 6.49 18.15 -14.16
C HIS A 90 5.72 16.85 -14.42
N HIS A 91 4.55 16.66 -13.82
CA HIS A 91 3.72 15.47 -14.08
C HIS A 91 3.08 15.49 -15.47
N LEU A 92 2.60 16.66 -15.93
CA LEU A 92 1.92 16.79 -17.21
C LEU A 92 2.87 16.73 -18.41
N HIS A 93 4.08 17.27 -18.23
CA HIS A 93 4.98 17.59 -19.33
C HIS A 93 6.38 17.01 -19.14
N GLY A 94 6.79 16.68 -17.90
CA GLY A 94 8.09 16.12 -17.61
C GLY A 94 8.21 14.69 -18.12
N ASN A 95 8.42 14.53 -19.43
CA ASN A 95 8.86 13.29 -20.03
C ASN A 95 10.31 13.06 -19.63
N GLY A 96 10.54 12.45 -18.46
CA GLY A 96 11.72 11.65 -18.05
C GLY A 96 13.14 12.21 -18.24
N SER A 97 13.31 13.39 -18.83
CA SER A 97 14.58 13.98 -19.21
C SER A 97 14.89 15.12 -18.26
N ASP A 98 16.07 15.04 -17.64
CA ASP A 98 16.58 16.03 -16.70
C ASP A 98 16.85 17.40 -17.36
N SER A 99 16.61 17.50 -18.68
CA SER A 99 16.80 18.69 -19.53
C SER A 99 15.67 19.72 -19.40
N GLY A 100 14.53 19.38 -18.81
CA GLY A 100 13.45 20.34 -18.51
C GLY A 100 12.81 21.02 -19.73
N ALA A 101 13.17 20.64 -20.95
CA ALA A 101 12.60 21.13 -22.19
C ALA A 101 11.53 20.15 -22.67
N VAL A 102 10.30 20.65 -22.83
CA VAL A 102 9.17 19.84 -23.28
C VAL A 102 8.63 20.46 -24.56
N THR A 103 8.65 19.69 -25.64
CA THR A 103 8.02 20.07 -26.90
C THR A 103 6.53 19.80 -26.79
N THR A 104 5.73 20.85 -26.89
CA THR A 104 4.28 20.71 -27.05
C THR A 104 3.95 20.22 -28.46
N ASP A 105 2.76 19.64 -28.63
CA ASP A 105 2.24 19.12 -29.91
C ASP A 105 2.15 20.20 -31.03
N GLY A 106 2.31 21.48 -30.66
CA GLY A 106 2.41 22.63 -31.57
C GLY A 106 3.82 23.22 -31.74
N GLY A 107 4.88 22.50 -31.36
CA GLY A 107 6.28 22.92 -31.56
C GLY A 107 6.80 24.02 -30.62
N ARG A 108 6.04 24.41 -29.59
CA ARG A 108 6.54 25.34 -28.55
C ARG A 108 7.29 24.56 -27.46
N GLU A 109 8.54 24.92 -27.21
CA GLU A 109 9.31 24.45 -26.06
C GLU A 109 8.84 25.16 -24.78
N ILE A 110 8.28 24.39 -23.85
CA ILE A 110 8.05 24.85 -22.48
C ILE A 110 9.23 24.39 -21.63
N ARG A 111 9.99 25.35 -21.09
CA ARG A 111 11.05 25.06 -20.11
C ARG A 111 10.44 24.98 -18.73
N ILE A 112 10.33 23.77 -18.20
CA ILE A 112 9.86 23.54 -16.83
C ILE A 112 11.07 23.57 -15.91
N GLY A 113 11.04 24.47 -14.93
CA GLY A 113 12.07 24.55 -13.90
C GLY A 113 12.18 23.22 -13.13
N ARG A 114 13.41 22.81 -12.81
CA ARG A 114 13.68 21.60 -12.03
C ARG A 114 13.00 21.67 -10.66
N LEU A 115 12.44 20.54 -10.22
CA LEU A 115 11.93 20.43 -8.86
C LEU A 115 13.07 20.58 -7.86
N GLN A 116 12.89 21.45 -6.87
CA GLN A 116 13.86 21.59 -5.78
C GLN A 116 13.95 20.29 -4.99
N ARG A 117 15.19 19.85 -4.78
CA ARG A 117 15.53 18.61 -4.08
C ARG A 117 16.11 18.94 -2.71
N GLN A 118 15.60 18.27 -1.67
CA GLN A 118 16.14 18.32 -0.32
C GLN A 118 17.00 17.09 -0.11
N LYS A 119 18.32 17.30 -0.11
CA LYS A 119 19.28 16.25 0.23
C LYS A 119 19.35 16.07 1.74
N VAL A 120 19.29 14.83 2.19
CA VAL A 120 19.40 14.46 3.61
C VAL A 120 20.33 13.26 3.78
N ARG A 121 21.09 13.27 4.88
CA ARG A 121 21.93 12.14 5.27
C ARG A 121 21.24 11.30 6.35
N VAL A 122 21.17 10.00 6.13
CA VAL A 122 20.50 9.06 7.06
C VAL A 122 21.44 7.93 7.45
N ASN A 123 21.32 7.46 8.68
CA ASN A 123 22.12 6.35 9.18
C ASN A 123 21.35 5.04 8.99
N ARG A 124 21.93 4.09 8.25
CA ARG A 124 21.35 2.77 7.96
C ARG A 124 21.00 1.97 9.21
N GLY A 125 21.78 2.09 10.28
CA GLY A 125 21.51 1.45 11.57
C GLY A 125 20.38 2.11 12.37
N GLN A 126 20.05 3.37 12.09
CA GLN A 126 19.10 4.18 12.87
C GLN A 126 17.98 4.83 12.03
N ILE A 127 17.52 4.13 10.98
CA ILE A 127 16.52 4.63 10.01
C ILE A 127 15.32 5.31 10.66
N PHE A 128 14.75 4.70 11.72
CA PHE A 128 13.53 5.23 12.33
C PHE A 128 13.75 6.59 13.02
N GLU A 129 14.88 6.76 13.71
CA GLU A 129 15.24 8.02 14.35
C GLU A 129 15.74 9.06 13.34
N SER A 130 16.46 8.62 12.30
CA SER A 130 16.80 9.48 11.16
C SER A 130 15.54 10.01 10.47
N ALA A 131 14.53 9.17 10.25
CA ALA A 131 13.27 9.58 9.62
C ALA A 131 12.56 10.68 10.42
N LYS A 132 12.42 10.53 11.75
CA LYS A 132 11.85 11.57 12.62
C LYS A 132 12.53 12.92 12.40
N LYS A 133 13.87 12.94 12.44
CA LYS A 133 14.65 14.16 12.21
C LYS A 133 14.45 14.72 10.80
N VAL A 134 14.49 13.88 9.77
CA VAL A 134 14.32 14.28 8.37
C VAL A 134 12.97 14.97 8.14
N PHE A 135 11.90 14.40 8.69
CA PHE A 135 10.54 14.92 8.53
C PHE A 135 10.24 16.15 9.40
N ASP A 136 11.04 16.40 10.44
CA ASP A 136 10.98 17.63 11.24
C ASP A 136 11.77 18.80 10.61
N ILE A 137 12.64 18.54 9.62
CA ILE A 137 13.36 19.61 8.90
C ILE A 137 12.36 20.47 8.10
N PRO A 138 12.41 21.81 8.23
CA PRO A 138 11.55 22.70 7.45
C PRO A 138 11.69 22.47 5.94
N ASN A 139 10.57 22.54 5.21
CA ASN A 139 10.49 22.38 3.75
C ASN A 139 10.78 20.98 3.17
N THR A 140 11.24 20.01 3.96
CA THR A 140 11.41 18.61 3.49
C THR A 140 10.11 18.02 2.95
N LEU A 141 8.98 18.36 3.56
CA LEU A 141 7.64 17.94 3.13
C LEU A 141 7.17 18.60 1.82
N LYS A 142 7.86 19.64 1.34
CA LYS A 142 7.50 20.37 0.11
C LYS A 142 8.42 20.01 -1.07
N MET A 143 9.72 19.88 -0.81
CA MET A 143 10.76 19.58 -1.81
C MET A 143 10.88 18.08 -2.09
N VAL A 144 11.42 17.66 -3.23
CA VAL A 144 11.64 16.22 -3.53
C VAL A 144 12.72 15.69 -2.60
N LEU A 145 12.46 14.57 -1.90
CA LEU A 145 13.44 14.00 -0.98
C LEU A 145 14.53 13.23 -1.74
N GLU A 146 15.79 13.49 -1.40
CA GLU A 146 16.95 12.73 -1.83
C GLU A 146 17.76 12.27 -0.64
N VAL A 147 17.95 10.97 -0.53
CA VAL A 147 18.67 10.34 0.57
C VAL A 147 20.09 9.99 0.16
N GLU A 148 21.01 10.21 1.09
CA GLU A 148 22.40 9.75 1.11
C GLU A 148 22.59 8.94 2.40
N PHE A 149 23.15 7.73 2.32
CA PHE A 149 23.52 6.97 3.50
C PHE A 149 24.91 7.40 3.98
N PHE A 150 25.11 7.48 5.30
CA PHE A 150 26.44 7.76 5.84
C PHE A 150 27.43 6.67 5.40
N GLU A 151 28.62 7.09 4.99
CA GLU A 151 29.74 6.21 4.60
C GLU A 151 29.50 5.36 3.33
N GLU A 152 28.43 5.62 2.59
CA GLU A 152 28.11 4.94 1.34
C GLU A 152 28.24 5.87 0.12
N VAL A 153 28.65 5.30 -1.01
CA VAL A 153 28.78 6.04 -2.28
C VAL A 153 27.45 5.94 -3.02
N GLY A 154 26.66 7.01 -3.03
CA GLY A 154 25.44 7.05 -3.82
C GLY A 154 24.42 8.04 -3.28
N THR A 155 23.82 8.83 -4.18
CA THR A 155 22.69 9.71 -3.85
C THR A 155 21.64 9.62 -4.95
N GLY A 156 20.38 9.94 -4.62
CA GLY A 156 19.30 10.04 -5.61
C GLY A 156 18.22 8.98 -5.45
N THR A 157 17.67 8.50 -6.57
CA THR A 157 16.44 7.69 -6.58
C THR A 157 16.58 6.37 -5.84
N GLY A 158 17.63 5.59 -6.11
CA GLY A 158 17.88 4.27 -5.52
C GLY A 158 17.97 4.31 -3.99
N PRO A 159 18.93 5.04 -3.39
CA PRO A 159 19.06 5.16 -1.93
C PRO A 159 17.77 5.68 -1.26
N THR A 160 17.01 6.54 -1.94
CA THR A 160 15.73 7.02 -1.42
C THR A 160 14.63 5.95 -1.44
N LEU A 161 14.55 5.11 -2.48
CA LEU A 161 13.64 3.96 -2.50
C LEU A 161 13.98 2.96 -1.40
N GLU A 162 15.28 2.71 -1.21
CA GLU A 162 15.75 1.86 -0.12
C GLU A 162 15.38 2.44 1.25
N PHE A 163 15.56 3.75 1.46
CA PHE A 163 15.15 4.42 2.70
C PHE A 163 13.68 4.16 3.05
N PHE A 164 12.75 4.31 2.10
CA PHE A 164 11.32 4.03 2.34
C PHE A 164 11.04 2.54 2.58
N THR A 165 11.78 1.65 1.94
CA THR A 165 11.71 0.20 2.18
C THR A 165 12.17 -0.14 3.60
N LEU A 166 13.31 0.39 4.03
CA LEU A 166 13.83 0.20 5.39
C LEU A 166 12.91 0.83 6.43
N LEU A 167 12.39 2.04 6.17
CA LEU A 167 11.44 2.71 7.05
C LEU A 167 10.16 1.89 7.22
N SER A 168 9.67 1.26 6.14
CA SER A 168 8.54 0.33 6.20
C SER A 168 8.84 -0.90 7.07
N LYS A 169 10.06 -1.47 6.98
CA LYS A 169 10.52 -2.53 7.91
C LYS A 169 10.58 -2.03 9.36
N GLN A 170 11.03 -0.79 9.59
CA GLN A 170 11.08 -0.20 10.94
C GLN A 170 9.70 -0.05 11.56
N PHE A 171 8.70 0.44 10.81
CA PHE A 171 7.32 0.55 11.30
C PHE A 171 6.75 -0.79 11.75
N LYS A 172 7.18 -1.91 11.16
CA LYS A 172 6.73 -3.27 11.52
C LYS A 172 7.37 -3.84 12.78
N ARG A 173 8.36 -3.19 13.40
CA ARG A 173 9.06 -3.73 14.59
C ARG A 173 8.14 -3.83 15.81
N ARG A 174 8.15 -4.98 16.48
CA ARG A 174 7.33 -5.26 17.67
C ARG A 174 7.56 -4.28 18.80
N LYS A 175 8.81 -3.89 19.04
CA LYS A 175 9.20 -2.93 20.09
C LYS A 175 8.45 -1.58 20.04
N LEU A 176 7.92 -1.19 18.88
CA LEU A 176 7.19 0.07 18.73
C LEU A 176 5.74 -0.04 19.25
N ASN A 177 5.21 -1.25 19.45
CA ASN A 177 3.86 -1.52 19.91
C ASN A 177 2.78 -0.76 19.10
N LEU A 178 2.99 -0.58 17.79
CA LEU A 178 2.05 0.16 16.95
C LEU A 178 0.84 -0.68 16.57
N TRP A 179 1.08 -1.95 16.23
CA TRP A 179 0.13 -2.82 15.56
C TRP A 179 -0.37 -3.93 16.48
N ARG A 180 -1.55 -4.47 16.18
CA ARG A 180 -1.99 -5.75 16.74
C ARG A 180 -1.00 -6.83 16.33
N ASP A 181 -0.63 -7.65 17.30
CA ASP A 181 0.34 -8.72 17.11
C ASP A 181 -0.32 -10.05 17.42
N SER A 182 -0.24 -10.98 16.48
CA SER A 182 -0.71 -12.35 16.65
C SER A 182 0.21 -13.19 17.55
N GLY A 183 1.36 -12.65 17.95
CA GLY A 183 2.32 -13.30 18.85
C GLY A 183 3.21 -14.34 18.18
N VAL A 184 3.13 -14.50 16.85
CA VAL A 184 3.94 -15.46 16.09
C VAL A 184 5.40 -15.02 16.06
N ALA A 185 6.27 -15.68 16.81
CA ALA A 185 7.71 -15.39 16.82
C ALA A 185 8.30 -15.49 15.40
N ASN A 186 9.16 -14.54 15.03
CA ASN A 186 9.93 -14.57 13.79
C ASN A 186 11.35 -14.07 14.06
N GLU A 187 12.28 -14.43 13.18
CA GLU A 187 13.71 -14.10 13.33
C GLU A 187 13.98 -12.59 13.30
N ASP A 188 13.16 -11.84 12.57
CA ASP A 188 13.34 -10.39 12.34
C ASP A 188 12.69 -9.47 13.40
N ASP A 189 12.04 -10.02 14.43
CA ASP A 189 11.25 -9.28 15.46
C ASP A 189 10.22 -8.29 14.84
N LEU A 190 9.55 -8.74 13.78
CA LEU A 190 8.51 -7.96 13.09
C LEU A 190 7.13 -8.48 13.44
N VAL A 191 6.15 -7.59 13.46
CA VAL A 191 4.74 -7.96 13.58
C VAL A 191 4.32 -8.71 12.32
N VAL A 192 3.77 -9.91 12.52
CA VAL A 192 3.12 -10.71 11.48
C VAL A 192 1.62 -10.46 11.57
N ALA A 193 1.06 -9.84 10.53
CA ALA A 193 -0.36 -9.53 10.43
C ALA A 193 -0.93 -10.14 9.14
N PRO A 194 -1.43 -11.39 9.18
CA PRO A 194 -1.95 -12.10 8.00
C PRO A 194 -3.10 -11.36 7.31
N HIS A 195 -3.90 -10.62 8.08
CA HIS A 195 -5.02 -9.82 7.59
C HIS A 195 -4.71 -8.32 7.47
N GLY A 196 -3.41 -7.98 7.49
CA GLY A 196 -2.92 -6.61 7.41
C GLY A 196 -2.77 -5.93 8.77
N LEU A 197 -1.86 -4.96 8.81
CA LEU A 197 -1.50 -4.18 9.97
C LEU A 197 -2.66 -3.23 10.31
N PHE A 198 -3.15 -3.36 11.54
CA PHE A 198 -4.10 -2.44 12.15
C PHE A 198 -3.61 -2.01 13.53
N PRO A 199 -3.81 -0.75 13.96
CA PRO A 199 -3.29 -0.28 15.24
C PRO A 199 -3.72 -1.16 16.41
N ALA A 200 -2.79 -1.46 17.32
CA ALA A 200 -3.14 -2.04 18.60
C ALA A 200 -4.01 -1.03 19.38
N PRO A 201 -5.09 -1.45 20.04
CA PRO A 201 -5.95 -0.52 20.75
C PRO A 201 -5.23 0.13 21.94
N ILE A 202 -5.80 1.23 22.44
CA ILE A 202 -5.51 1.74 23.78
C ILE A 202 -6.81 1.88 24.55
N THR A 203 -6.81 1.39 25.78
CA THR A 203 -7.98 1.48 26.66
C THR A 203 -7.83 2.61 27.68
N PRO A 204 -8.95 3.10 28.27
CA PRO A 204 -8.97 4.17 29.27
C PRO A 204 -7.89 4.06 30.36
N PRO A 205 -7.62 2.90 30.98
CA PRO A 205 -6.61 2.79 32.03
C PRO A 205 -5.16 3.09 31.57
N ARG A 206 -4.89 3.04 30.26
CA ARG A 206 -3.55 3.26 29.68
C ARG A 206 -3.40 4.59 28.95
N LEU A 207 -4.46 5.39 28.86
CA LEU A 207 -4.42 6.71 28.22
C LEU A 207 -3.45 7.67 28.95
N GLY A 208 -2.86 8.58 28.20
CA GLY A 208 -1.97 9.63 28.72
C GLY A 208 -0.55 9.21 29.11
N GLY A 209 -0.21 7.91 29.07
CA GLY A 209 1.14 7.44 29.40
C GLY A 209 2.24 7.86 28.41
N LYS A 210 3.51 7.83 28.83
CA LYS A 210 4.67 8.11 27.96
C LYS A 210 4.69 7.23 26.71
N THR A 211 4.35 5.95 26.86
CA THR A 211 4.24 4.99 25.76
C THR A 211 3.16 5.42 24.77
N HIS A 212 2.01 5.89 25.26
CA HIS A 212 0.93 6.40 24.40
C HIS A 212 1.38 7.61 23.57
N ALA A 213 2.00 8.60 24.21
CA ALA A 213 2.52 9.78 23.53
C ALA A 213 3.57 9.44 22.47
N SER A 214 4.43 8.45 22.74
CA SER A 214 5.40 7.94 21.76
C SER A 214 4.72 7.31 20.54
N ARG A 215 3.68 6.48 20.76
CA ARG A 215 2.88 5.88 19.68
C ARG A 215 2.21 6.93 18.81
N LEU A 216 1.61 7.97 19.40
CA LEU A 216 1.00 9.09 18.66
C LEU A 216 2.03 9.79 17.74
N LYS A 217 3.23 10.07 18.24
CA LYS A 217 4.33 10.65 17.42
C LYS A 217 4.72 9.72 16.27
N ASN A 218 4.80 8.42 16.50
CA ASN A 218 5.12 7.44 15.46
C ASN A 218 4.00 7.34 14.40
N PHE A 219 2.73 7.42 14.79
CA PHE A 219 1.61 7.47 13.85
C PHE A 219 1.57 8.79 13.05
N LYS A 220 1.95 9.91 13.67
CA LYS A 220 2.14 11.17 12.94
C LYS A 220 3.25 11.06 11.89
N LEU A 221 4.38 10.43 12.23
CA LEU A 221 5.46 10.14 11.29
C LEU A 221 4.99 9.24 10.14
N LEU A 222 4.16 8.22 10.43
CA LEU A 222 3.55 7.39 9.41
C LEU A 222 2.70 8.23 8.46
N GLY A 223 1.87 9.14 8.97
CA GLY A 223 1.09 10.09 8.17
C GLY A 223 1.95 10.96 7.27
N GLN A 224 3.02 11.56 7.80
CA GLN A 224 3.99 12.34 7.01
C GLN A 224 4.65 11.48 5.93
N SER A 225 5.02 10.24 6.27
CA SER A 225 5.63 9.29 5.33
C SER A 225 4.68 8.93 4.20
N ILE A 226 3.40 8.63 4.51
CA ILE A 226 2.35 8.36 3.51
C ILE A 226 2.18 9.57 2.59
N GLY A 227 2.04 10.76 3.15
CA GLY A 227 1.89 11.99 2.36
C GLY A 227 3.10 12.21 1.45
N LYS A 228 4.28 11.92 1.97
CA LYS A 228 5.53 12.08 1.24
C LYS A 228 5.67 11.11 0.07
N VAL A 229 5.35 9.84 0.26
CA VAL A 229 5.42 8.86 -0.82
C VAL A 229 4.37 9.16 -1.90
N LEU A 230 3.18 9.63 -1.53
CA LEU A 230 2.17 10.10 -2.49
C LEU A 230 2.67 11.31 -3.30
N GLN A 231 3.32 12.26 -2.64
CA GLN A 231 3.85 13.48 -3.28
C GLN A 231 5.03 13.22 -4.23
N ASP A 232 5.92 12.31 -3.86
CA ASP A 232 7.12 12.01 -4.62
C ASP A 232 6.95 10.80 -5.57
N GLY A 233 5.76 10.19 -5.61
CA GLY A 233 5.49 9.02 -6.46
C GLY A 233 6.28 7.77 -6.05
N ARG A 234 6.42 7.57 -4.73
CA ARG A 234 7.12 6.42 -4.12
C ARG A 234 6.10 5.53 -3.40
N MET A 235 6.57 4.46 -2.76
CA MET A 235 5.72 3.48 -2.06
C MET A 235 6.27 3.13 -0.68
N LEU A 236 5.36 2.75 0.23
CA LEU A 236 5.68 2.17 1.54
C LEU A 236 5.31 0.68 1.53
N ASP A 237 6.28 -0.20 1.81
CA ASP A 237 6.07 -1.64 1.88
C ASP A 237 5.45 -2.09 3.23
N LEU A 238 4.25 -1.57 3.49
CA LEU A 238 3.40 -1.91 4.62
C LEU A 238 2.15 -2.68 4.12
N PRO A 239 1.90 -3.90 4.62
CA PRO A 239 0.63 -4.58 4.38
C PRO A 239 -0.40 -4.01 5.35
N LEU A 240 -1.00 -2.86 5.06
CA LEU A 240 -2.03 -2.25 5.93
C LEU A 240 -3.37 -2.98 5.71
N ALA A 241 -4.16 -3.15 6.77
CA ALA A 241 -5.49 -3.76 6.64
C ALA A 241 -6.45 -2.84 5.84
N PRO A 242 -7.43 -3.36 5.08
CA PRO A 242 -8.46 -2.54 4.41
C PRO A 242 -9.17 -1.55 5.35
N ALA A 243 -9.44 -1.99 6.57
CA ALA A 243 -9.99 -1.17 7.66
C ALA A 243 -9.13 0.07 8.00
N PHE A 244 -7.81 0.02 7.81
CA PHE A 244 -6.93 1.17 8.00
C PHE A 244 -7.27 2.29 7.01
N TYR A 245 -7.48 1.97 5.73
CA TYR A 245 -7.82 2.94 4.69
C TYR A 245 -9.22 3.53 4.91
N ARG A 246 -10.19 2.71 5.35
CA ARG A 246 -11.52 3.20 5.78
C ARG A 246 -11.42 4.26 6.87
N MET A 247 -10.68 3.96 7.93
CA MET A 247 -10.46 4.89 9.04
C MET A 247 -9.69 6.15 8.61
N LEU A 248 -8.70 6.00 7.71
CA LEU A 248 -7.96 7.13 7.15
C LEU A 248 -8.88 8.09 6.39
N LEU A 249 -9.85 7.54 5.64
CA LEU A 249 -10.90 8.29 4.93
C LEU A 249 -12.02 8.82 5.85
N GLY A 250 -11.96 8.54 7.15
CA GLY A 250 -12.94 9.00 8.14
C GLY A 250 -14.22 8.16 8.19
N ARG A 251 -14.21 6.92 7.68
CA ARG A 251 -15.33 5.99 7.80
C ARG A 251 -15.33 5.36 9.19
N SER A 252 -16.51 5.20 9.78
CA SER A 252 -16.71 4.44 11.01
C SER A 252 -16.62 2.95 10.76
N LEU A 253 -15.98 2.22 11.67
CA LEU A 253 -15.90 0.75 11.65
C LEU A 253 -16.81 0.14 12.72
N GLY A 254 -17.11 -1.14 12.56
CA GLY A 254 -17.85 -1.95 13.54
C GLY A 254 -17.38 -3.40 13.58
N LEU A 255 -18.25 -4.28 14.10
CA LEU A 255 -17.94 -5.69 14.33
C LEU A 255 -17.55 -6.44 13.04
N HIS A 256 -18.19 -6.14 11.90
CA HIS A 256 -17.83 -6.76 10.62
C HIS A 256 -16.38 -6.46 10.22
N ASP A 257 -15.94 -5.21 10.38
CA ASP A 257 -14.57 -4.81 10.07
C ASP A 257 -13.57 -5.46 11.04
N LEU A 258 -13.95 -5.64 12.31
CA LEU A 258 -13.12 -6.36 13.28
C LEU A 258 -12.90 -7.82 12.88
N ILE A 259 -13.86 -8.46 12.22
CA ILE A 259 -13.72 -9.84 11.72
C ILE A 259 -12.71 -9.91 10.58
N GLU A 260 -12.63 -8.87 9.74
CA GLU A 260 -11.60 -8.78 8.71
C GLU A 260 -10.21 -8.56 9.31
N ILE A 261 -10.09 -7.78 10.39
CA ILE A 261 -8.80 -7.48 11.05
C ILE A 261 -8.32 -8.69 11.89
N ASP A 262 -9.21 -9.27 12.66
CA ASP A 262 -8.98 -10.36 13.60
C ASP A 262 -10.17 -11.33 13.55
N PRO A 263 -10.15 -12.30 12.63
CA PRO A 263 -11.23 -13.26 12.50
C PRO A 263 -11.46 -14.09 13.77
N GLY A 264 -10.42 -14.32 14.57
CA GLY A 264 -10.53 -15.09 15.82
C GLY A 264 -11.40 -14.35 16.83
N LEU A 265 -10.99 -13.13 17.20
CA LEU A 265 -11.74 -12.30 18.12
C LEU A 265 -13.12 -11.93 17.55
N GLY A 266 -13.17 -11.50 16.29
CA GLY A 266 -14.39 -11.04 15.65
C GLY A 266 -15.46 -12.12 15.54
N ASN A 267 -15.11 -13.37 15.24
CA ASN A 267 -16.10 -14.46 15.18
C ASN A 267 -16.63 -14.82 16.56
N THR A 268 -15.80 -14.79 17.61
CA THR A 268 -16.26 -14.95 19.00
C THR A 268 -17.25 -13.85 19.37
N LEU A 269 -16.91 -12.59 19.10
CA LEU A 269 -17.80 -11.45 19.35
C LEU A 269 -19.10 -11.52 18.55
N ARG A 270 -19.08 -12.05 17.32
CA ARG A 270 -20.31 -12.26 16.53
C ARG A 270 -21.30 -13.18 17.24
N ARG A 271 -20.82 -14.24 17.90
CA ARG A 271 -21.68 -15.17 18.66
C ARG A 271 -22.23 -14.51 19.93
N LEU A 272 -21.38 -13.77 20.63
CA LEU A 272 -21.79 -12.99 21.81
C LEU A 272 -22.80 -11.89 21.45
N ASP A 273 -22.59 -11.19 20.32
CA ASP A 273 -23.50 -10.18 19.80
C ASP A 273 -24.88 -10.76 19.45
N ALA A 274 -24.92 -11.96 18.86
CA ALA A 274 -26.18 -12.65 18.58
C ALA A 274 -26.96 -12.95 19.88
N ALA A 275 -26.30 -13.48 20.90
CA ALA A 275 -26.92 -13.72 22.22
C ALA A 275 -27.37 -12.41 22.89
N ALA A 276 -26.56 -11.34 22.82
CA ALA A 276 -26.95 -10.02 23.34
C ALA A 276 -28.21 -9.47 22.64
N ASN A 277 -28.29 -9.60 21.32
CA ASN A 277 -29.46 -9.20 20.51
C ASN A 277 -30.71 -10.02 20.88
N GLU A 278 -30.56 -11.31 21.13
CA GLU A 278 -31.65 -12.19 21.59
C GLU A 278 -32.16 -11.76 22.96
N ILE A 279 -31.28 -11.55 23.93
CA ILE A 279 -31.61 -11.07 25.28
C ILE A 279 -32.35 -9.73 25.22
N GLU A 280 -31.86 -8.77 24.43
CA GLU A 280 -32.51 -7.46 24.26
C GLU A 280 -33.89 -7.57 23.60
N THR A 281 -34.04 -8.49 22.65
CA THR A 281 -35.33 -8.75 22.00
C THR A 281 -36.32 -9.34 22.99
N MET A 282 -35.93 -10.34 23.78
CA MET A 282 -36.77 -10.91 24.85
C MET A 282 -37.16 -9.85 25.89
N LYS A 283 -36.22 -8.99 26.32
CA LYS A 283 -36.49 -7.88 27.25
C LYS A 283 -37.54 -6.91 26.68
N ARG A 284 -37.41 -6.55 25.39
CA ARG A 284 -38.35 -5.66 24.69
C ARG A 284 -39.74 -6.29 24.51
N GLU A 285 -39.81 -7.61 24.35
CA GLU A 285 -41.07 -8.37 24.29
C GLU A 285 -41.73 -8.57 25.68
N GLY A 286 -41.09 -8.13 26.77
CA GLY A 286 -41.61 -8.30 28.13
C GLY A 286 -41.54 -9.74 28.63
N ARG A 287 -40.65 -10.57 28.06
CA ARG A 287 -40.42 -11.93 28.54
C ARG A 287 -39.84 -11.93 29.97
N PRO A 288 -40.18 -12.93 30.80
CA PRO A 288 -39.72 -13.01 32.18
C PRO A 288 -38.19 -13.14 32.24
N GLU A 289 -37.60 -12.65 33.33
CA GLU A 289 -36.17 -12.66 33.58
C GLU A 289 -35.53 -14.05 33.53
N SER A 290 -36.26 -15.07 33.98
CA SER A 290 -35.83 -16.46 33.90
C SER A 290 -35.62 -16.95 32.47
N GLU A 291 -36.33 -16.42 31.47
CA GLU A 291 -36.18 -16.86 30.08
C GLU A 291 -34.90 -16.29 29.46
N TRP A 292 -34.70 -14.97 29.54
CA TRP A 292 -33.52 -14.36 28.92
C TRP A 292 -32.22 -14.59 29.68
N ARG A 293 -32.28 -14.92 30.98
CA ARG A 293 -31.10 -15.40 31.73
C ARG A 293 -30.62 -16.79 31.32
N ASN A 294 -31.46 -17.58 30.64
CA ASN A 294 -31.11 -18.91 30.15
C ASN A 294 -30.59 -18.89 28.70
N VAL A 295 -30.36 -17.71 28.11
CA VAL A 295 -29.75 -17.61 26.77
C VAL A 295 -28.31 -18.13 26.86
N THR A 296 -27.94 -18.99 25.90
CA THR A 296 -26.62 -19.62 25.87
C THR A 296 -25.86 -19.24 24.61
N VAL A 297 -24.53 -19.34 24.67
CA VAL A 297 -23.63 -19.16 23.53
C VAL A 297 -22.96 -20.50 23.27
N ASP A 298 -23.16 -21.06 22.08
CA ASP A 298 -22.66 -22.40 21.72
C ASP A 298 -23.07 -23.50 22.74
N GLY A 299 -24.25 -23.35 23.36
CA GLY A 299 -24.78 -24.29 24.35
C GLY A 299 -24.23 -24.14 25.77
N VAL A 300 -23.47 -23.08 26.05
CA VAL A 300 -22.88 -22.77 27.35
C VAL A 300 -23.49 -21.48 27.92
N ASN A 301 -23.71 -21.41 29.24
CA ASN A 301 -24.19 -20.18 29.87
C ASN A 301 -23.13 -19.08 29.77
N ILE A 302 -23.55 -17.82 29.75
CA ILE A 302 -22.62 -16.70 29.52
C ILE A 302 -21.64 -16.54 30.69
N GLU A 303 -22.09 -16.72 31.93
CA GLU A 303 -21.22 -16.67 33.12
C GLU A 303 -20.16 -17.79 33.13
N ASP A 304 -20.49 -18.97 32.59
CA ASP A 304 -19.59 -20.13 32.52
C ASP A 304 -18.43 -19.92 31.51
N LEU A 305 -18.54 -18.91 30.63
CA LEU A 305 -17.43 -18.51 29.76
C LEU A 305 -16.29 -17.82 30.53
N CYS A 306 -16.54 -17.41 31.79
CA CYS A 306 -15.57 -16.76 32.67
C CYS A 306 -14.88 -15.55 32.01
N LEU A 307 -15.62 -14.83 31.18
CA LEU A 307 -15.15 -13.60 30.55
C LEU A 307 -15.20 -12.45 31.56
N THR A 308 -14.25 -11.54 31.45
CA THR A 308 -14.21 -10.30 32.21
C THR A 308 -14.02 -9.12 31.26
N PHE A 309 -14.15 -7.88 31.73
CA PHE A 309 -13.97 -6.66 30.92
C PHE A 309 -12.50 -6.39 30.56
N VAL A 310 -11.87 -7.37 29.91
CA VAL A 310 -10.51 -7.40 29.39
C VAL A 310 -10.59 -7.88 27.95
N ILE A 311 -9.80 -7.29 27.05
CA ILE A 311 -9.77 -7.70 25.64
C ILE A 311 -9.25 -9.16 25.56
N PRO A 312 -10.00 -10.11 24.99
CA PRO A 312 -9.50 -11.48 24.86
C PRO A 312 -8.17 -11.53 24.09
N GLY A 313 -7.18 -12.26 24.62
CA GLY A 313 -5.84 -12.36 24.04
C GLY A 313 -4.93 -11.15 24.28
N ALA A 314 -5.44 -10.06 24.89
CA ALA A 314 -4.64 -8.91 25.29
C ALA A 314 -4.88 -8.62 26.78
N SER A 315 -3.83 -8.59 27.61
CA SER A 315 -3.95 -8.29 29.05
C SER A 315 -4.25 -6.80 29.32
N MET A 316 -5.29 -6.25 28.68
CA MET A 316 -5.67 -4.85 28.67
C MET A 316 -7.13 -4.73 29.09
N GLU A 317 -7.35 -4.15 30.28
CA GLU A 317 -8.69 -3.89 30.80
C GLU A 317 -9.41 -2.84 29.95
N LEU A 318 -10.68 -3.07 29.67
CA LEU A 318 -11.58 -2.18 28.93
C LEU A 318 -12.07 -1.01 29.80
N ILE A 319 -12.36 -1.32 31.07
CA ILE A 319 -12.77 -0.39 32.11
C ILE A 319 -11.84 -0.51 33.31
N LYS A 320 -11.85 0.46 34.22
CA LYS A 320 -11.01 0.42 35.42
C LYS A 320 -11.44 -0.73 36.33
N GLY A 321 -10.53 -1.66 36.62
CA GLY A 321 -10.84 -2.86 37.41
C GLY A 321 -11.66 -3.88 36.62
N GLY A 322 -11.64 -3.80 35.29
CA GLY A 322 -12.43 -4.68 34.42
C GLY A 322 -12.06 -6.15 34.54
N SER A 323 -10.87 -6.49 35.04
CA SER A 323 -10.48 -7.87 35.35
C SER A 323 -11.33 -8.53 36.46
N GLU A 324 -11.94 -7.74 37.33
CA GLU A 324 -12.79 -8.22 38.43
C GLU A 324 -14.30 -8.19 38.07
N VAL A 325 -14.66 -7.65 36.91
CA VAL A 325 -16.04 -7.55 36.45
C VAL A 325 -16.34 -8.72 35.51
N GLY A 326 -17.02 -9.74 36.04
CA GLY A 326 -17.50 -10.88 35.25
C GLY A 326 -18.59 -10.49 34.25
N VAL A 327 -18.55 -11.10 33.07
CA VAL A 327 -19.57 -10.93 32.02
C VAL A 327 -20.73 -11.89 32.26
N ASN A 328 -21.95 -11.39 32.15
CA ASN A 328 -23.21 -12.13 32.34
C ASN A 328 -24.29 -11.59 31.37
N GLU A 329 -25.50 -12.14 31.44
CA GLU A 329 -26.62 -11.81 30.55
C GLU A 329 -27.11 -10.36 30.69
N VAL A 330 -26.76 -9.71 31.80
CA VAL A 330 -27.13 -8.30 32.06
C VAL A 330 -26.18 -7.35 31.34
N ASN A 331 -24.87 -7.63 31.39
CA ASN A 331 -23.83 -6.73 30.87
C ASN A 331 -23.19 -7.18 29.54
N LEU A 332 -23.66 -8.29 28.94
CA LEU A 332 -23.12 -8.85 27.70
C LEU A 332 -23.08 -7.84 26.54
N ARG A 333 -24.15 -7.05 26.35
CA ARG A 333 -24.18 -5.98 25.33
C ARG A 333 -23.05 -4.99 25.53
N GLU A 334 -22.92 -4.47 26.75
CA GLU A 334 -21.89 -3.50 27.11
C GLU A 334 -20.49 -4.08 26.88
N TYR A 335 -20.27 -5.34 27.23
CA TYR A 335 -19.02 -6.04 26.98
C TYR A 335 -18.67 -6.08 25.48
N VAL A 336 -19.61 -6.50 24.63
CA VAL A 336 -19.42 -6.57 23.16
C VAL A 336 -19.12 -5.18 22.60
N ASP A 337 -19.96 -4.19 22.93
CA ASP A 337 -19.82 -2.83 22.43
C ASP A 337 -18.50 -2.19 22.85
N THR A 338 -18.08 -2.42 24.10
CA THR A 338 -16.82 -1.87 24.63
C THR A 338 -15.61 -2.51 23.96
N ILE A 339 -15.65 -3.81 23.64
CA ILE A 339 -14.56 -4.43 22.86
C ILE A 339 -14.51 -3.85 21.45
N VAL A 340 -15.65 -3.73 20.77
CA VAL A 340 -15.71 -3.18 19.41
C VAL A 340 -15.19 -1.74 19.40
N ASP A 341 -15.66 -0.89 20.32
CA ASP A 341 -15.21 0.50 20.44
C ASP A 341 -13.72 0.62 20.79
N ALA A 342 -13.22 -0.18 21.73
CA ALA A 342 -11.79 -0.20 22.03
C ALA A 342 -10.98 -0.64 20.80
N CYS A 343 -11.47 -1.62 20.05
CA CYS A 343 -10.75 -2.27 18.98
C CYS A 343 -10.67 -1.46 17.69
N VAL A 344 -11.78 -0.83 17.28
CA VAL A 344 -11.93 -0.15 15.98
C VAL A 344 -12.59 1.23 16.09
N GLY A 345 -12.99 1.66 17.29
CA GLY A 345 -13.59 2.97 17.57
C GLY A 345 -12.66 3.89 18.36
N SER A 346 -13.09 4.32 19.55
CA SER A 346 -12.38 5.29 20.39
C SER A 346 -10.95 4.87 20.75
N GLY A 347 -10.70 3.57 20.94
CA GLY A 347 -9.39 3.05 21.34
C GLY A 347 -8.31 3.13 20.26
N VAL A 348 -8.66 3.51 19.02
CA VAL A 348 -7.69 3.77 17.94
C VAL A 348 -7.84 5.16 17.32
N ALA A 349 -8.89 5.91 17.67
CA ALA A 349 -9.23 7.20 17.06
C ALA A 349 -8.08 8.21 17.11
N ALA A 350 -7.39 8.33 18.25
CA ALA A 350 -6.26 9.26 18.41
C ALA A 350 -5.06 8.92 17.51
N TYR A 351 -4.87 7.64 17.16
CA TYR A 351 -3.82 7.21 16.23
C TYR A 351 -4.15 7.65 14.81
N PHE A 352 -5.37 7.42 14.35
CA PHE A 352 -5.80 7.88 13.04
C PHE A 352 -5.80 9.41 12.93
N GLU A 353 -6.12 10.12 14.00
CA GLU A 353 -6.00 11.57 14.02
C GLU A 353 -4.54 12.04 13.91
N SER A 354 -3.62 11.32 14.55
CA SER A 354 -2.18 11.59 14.41
C SER A 354 -1.71 11.32 12.98
N VAL A 355 -2.13 10.22 12.35
CA VAL A 355 -1.84 9.92 10.94
C VAL A 355 -2.39 11.02 10.04
N ARG A 356 -3.65 11.41 10.20
CA ARG A 356 -4.29 12.50 9.45
C ARG A 356 -3.55 13.82 9.61
N THR A 357 -3.18 14.18 10.83
CA THR A 357 -2.39 15.39 11.12
C THR A 357 -1.04 15.38 10.41
N GLY A 358 -0.36 14.23 10.36
CA GLY A 358 0.90 14.10 9.63
C GLY A 358 0.73 14.18 8.11
N LEU A 359 -0.34 13.57 7.60
CA LEU A 359 -0.66 13.50 6.18
C LEU A 359 -1.10 14.85 5.60
N GLU A 360 -1.93 15.59 6.33
CA GLU A 360 -2.45 16.93 5.95
C GLU A 360 -1.33 17.97 5.76
N GLN A 361 -0.15 17.75 6.36
CA GLN A 361 1.03 18.61 6.14
C GLN A 361 1.59 18.50 4.71
N VAL A 362 1.21 17.45 3.97
CA VAL A 362 1.73 17.15 2.62
C VAL A 362 0.61 17.12 1.58
N VAL A 363 -0.50 16.46 1.92
CA VAL A 363 -1.64 16.21 1.02
C VAL A 363 -2.93 16.52 1.77
N PRO A 364 -3.80 17.40 1.24
CA PRO A 364 -5.10 17.62 1.86
C PRO A 364 -5.95 16.35 1.85
N LEU A 365 -6.42 15.90 3.00
CA LEU A 365 -7.17 14.65 3.19
C LEU A 365 -8.41 14.56 2.32
N ALA A 366 -9.07 15.71 2.09
CA ALA A 366 -10.19 15.84 1.17
C ALA A 366 -9.90 15.29 -0.24
N ARG A 367 -8.65 15.36 -0.70
CA ARG A 367 -8.24 14.86 -2.02
C ARG A 367 -8.15 13.34 -2.08
N LEU A 368 -7.89 12.67 -0.95
CA LEU A 368 -7.80 11.21 -0.88
C LEU A 368 -9.15 10.53 -1.05
N GLN A 369 -10.25 11.24 -0.80
CA GLN A 369 -11.61 10.77 -1.05
C GLN A 369 -11.91 10.53 -2.54
N MET A 370 -10.98 10.88 -3.44
CA MET A 370 -11.05 10.49 -4.85
C MET A 370 -10.77 9.00 -5.06
N PHE A 371 -10.27 8.29 -4.06
CA PHE A 371 -9.89 6.89 -4.16
C PHE A 371 -10.76 6.02 -3.26
N ASN A 372 -11.00 4.78 -3.69
CA ASN A 372 -11.49 3.74 -2.80
C ASN A 372 -10.34 3.12 -1.98
N GLU A 373 -10.64 2.12 -1.16
CA GLU A 373 -9.67 1.49 -0.25
C GLU A 373 -8.55 0.76 -0.98
N SER A 374 -8.91 -0.07 -1.98
CA SER A 374 -7.96 -0.83 -2.79
C SER A 374 -7.06 0.08 -3.65
N GLU A 375 -7.61 1.18 -4.15
CA GLU A 375 -6.86 2.18 -4.89
C GLU A 375 -5.89 2.94 -4.00
N LEU A 376 -6.30 3.30 -2.78
CA LEU A 376 -5.40 3.90 -1.78
C LEU A 376 -4.26 2.95 -1.42
N GLU A 377 -4.55 1.66 -1.26
CA GLU A 377 -3.50 0.66 -1.11
C GLU A 377 -2.55 0.69 -2.31
N ALA A 378 -3.06 0.62 -3.54
CA ALA A 378 -2.22 0.65 -4.72
C ALA A 378 -1.33 1.91 -4.79
N VAL A 379 -1.84 3.11 -4.48
CA VAL A 379 -1.03 4.35 -4.55
C VAL A 379 -0.08 4.55 -3.37
N ILE A 380 -0.40 4.08 -2.16
CA ILE A 380 0.46 4.23 -0.97
C ILE A 380 1.49 3.12 -0.89
N CYS A 381 1.03 1.91 -1.16
CA CYS A 381 1.71 0.67 -0.84
C CYS A 381 2.27 -0.02 -2.09
N GLY A 382 1.70 0.25 -3.26
CA GLY A 382 1.95 -0.52 -4.46
C GLY A 382 1.11 -1.79 -4.51
N GLN A 383 1.12 -2.44 -5.66
CA GLN A 383 0.32 -3.62 -5.92
C GLN A 383 1.20 -4.81 -6.33
N GLY A 384 0.67 -6.01 -6.10
CA GLY A 384 1.17 -7.22 -6.76
C GLY A 384 0.56 -7.34 -8.15
N GLU A 385 1.12 -8.25 -8.96
CA GLU A 385 0.62 -8.50 -10.30
C GLU A 385 0.86 -9.96 -10.67
N GLN A 386 -0.13 -10.59 -11.29
CA GLN A 386 0.05 -11.92 -11.86
C GLN A 386 0.74 -11.77 -13.21
N TRP A 387 1.91 -12.39 -13.35
CA TRP A 387 2.70 -12.29 -14.57
C TRP A 387 2.45 -13.49 -15.46
N THR A 388 2.10 -13.22 -16.72
CA THR A 388 2.15 -14.22 -17.79
C THR A 388 3.34 -13.94 -18.71
N PRO A 389 3.87 -14.94 -19.42
CA PRO A 389 4.95 -14.73 -20.38
C PRO A 389 4.65 -13.65 -21.43
N GLU A 390 3.40 -13.57 -21.90
CA GLU A 390 2.95 -12.60 -22.90
C GLU A 390 3.03 -11.17 -22.33
N MET A 391 2.45 -10.98 -21.14
CA MET A 391 2.48 -9.69 -20.45
C MET A 391 3.92 -9.22 -20.19
N LEU A 392 4.79 -10.12 -19.72
CA LEU A 392 6.18 -9.80 -19.45
C LEU A 392 6.89 -9.35 -20.73
N THR A 393 6.59 -10.01 -21.85
CA THR A 393 7.17 -9.68 -23.16
C THR A 393 6.73 -8.31 -23.67
N GLU A 394 5.48 -7.91 -23.40
CA GLU A 394 4.95 -6.60 -23.77
C GLU A 394 5.43 -5.46 -22.85
N CYS A 395 5.65 -5.77 -21.57
CA CYS A 395 5.96 -4.76 -20.56
C CYS A 395 7.47 -4.48 -20.42
N ILE A 396 8.32 -5.49 -20.67
CA ILE A 396 9.77 -5.43 -20.49
C ILE A 396 10.44 -5.08 -21.83
N THR A 397 11.38 -4.14 -21.80
CA THR A 397 12.24 -3.84 -22.95
C THR A 397 13.39 -4.82 -23.01
N PHE A 398 13.57 -5.52 -24.13
CA PHE A 398 14.75 -6.35 -24.39
C PHE A 398 15.67 -5.64 -25.38
N ASP A 399 16.93 -5.43 -25.01
CA ASP A 399 17.88 -4.66 -25.82
C ASP A 399 19.30 -5.25 -25.74
N HIS A 400 20.23 -4.66 -26.50
CA HIS A 400 21.67 -4.92 -26.48
C HIS A 400 22.01 -6.42 -26.50
N GLY A 401 21.55 -7.10 -27.54
CA GLY A 401 21.83 -8.52 -27.77
C GLY A 401 20.69 -9.47 -27.37
N TYR A 402 19.57 -8.95 -26.86
CA TYR A 402 18.34 -9.71 -26.69
C TYR A 402 17.16 -9.13 -27.47
N ASN A 403 16.20 -10.00 -27.75
CA ASN A 403 14.86 -9.67 -28.22
C ASN A 403 13.88 -10.68 -27.61
N ALA A 404 12.58 -10.42 -27.76
CA ALA A 404 11.51 -11.28 -27.26
C ALA A 404 11.58 -12.75 -27.73
N LEU A 405 12.23 -13.02 -28.87
CA LEU A 405 12.35 -14.37 -29.44
C LEU A 405 13.57 -15.13 -28.93
N SER A 406 14.50 -14.46 -28.25
CA SER A 406 15.76 -15.05 -27.78
C SER A 406 15.47 -16.17 -26.76
N PRO A 407 16.05 -17.38 -26.90
CA PRO A 407 15.79 -18.48 -25.97
C PRO A 407 16.02 -18.14 -24.49
N PRO A 408 17.09 -17.42 -24.10
CA PRO A 408 17.24 -16.96 -22.71
C PRO A 408 16.10 -16.05 -22.23
N ILE A 409 15.55 -15.20 -23.11
CA ILE A 409 14.42 -14.32 -22.74
C ILE A 409 13.13 -15.12 -22.53
N LYS A 410 12.87 -16.15 -23.35
CA LYS A 410 11.73 -17.04 -23.13
C LYS A 410 11.84 -17.77 -21.79
N ASN A 411 13.01 -18.34 -21.50
CA ASN A 411 13.28 -18.98 -20.20
C ASN A 411 13.08 -18.00 -19.05
N PHE A 412 13.56 -16.75 -19.20
CA PHE A 412 13.40 -15.70 -18.21
C PHE A 412 11.93 -15.37 -17.93
N CYS A 413 11.12 -15.15 -18.97
CA CYS A 413 9.69 -14.89 -18.84
C CYS A 413 8.93 -16.08 -18.21
N ASP A 414 9.28 -17.31 -18.59
CA ASP A 414 8.70 -18.50 -17.99
C ASP A 414 9.07 -18.67 -16.50
N ILE A 415 10.30 -18.29 -16.12
CA ILE A 415 10.74 -18.32 -14.73
C ILE A 415 9.95 -17.29 -13.91
N LEU A 416 9.88 -16.05 -14.39
CA LEU A 416 9.20 -14.97 -13.68
C LEU A 416 7.69 -15.24 -13.53
N SER A 417 7.04 -15.80 -14.54
CA SER A 417 5.62 -16.17 -14.47
C SER A 417 5.35 -17.32 -13.49
N ALA A 418 6.34 -18.18 -13.23
CA ALA A 418 6.26 -19.26 -12.25
C ALA A 418 6.61 -18.83 -10.81
N PHE A 419 7.06 -17.59 -10.60
CA PHE A 419 7.42 -17.11 -9.26
C PHE A 419 6.21 -17.01 -8.33
N THR A 420 6.41 -17.43 -7.08
CA THR A 420 5.49 -17.12 -5.99
C THR A 420 5.45 -15.60 -5.71
N PRO A 421 4.39 -15.07 -5.08
CA PRO A 421 4.32 -13.65 -4.74
C PRO A 421 5.54 -13.14 -3.94
N ASN A 422 6.13 -13.97 -3.08
CA ASN A 422 7.34 -13.60 -2.33
C ASN A 422 8.58 -13.54 -3.23
N GLN A 423 8.73 -14.46 -4.18
CA GLN A 423 9.82 -14.43 -5.16
C GLN A 423 9.69 -13.24 -6.11
N GLN A 424 8.48 -12.93 -6.58
CA GLN A 424 8.22 -11.73 -7.38
C GLN A 424 8.62 -10.45 -6.63
N ARG A 425 8.25 -10.34 -5.34
CA ARG A 425 8.65 -9.21 -4.49
C ARG A 425 10.17 -9.10 -4.35
N SER A 426 10.86 -10.22 -4.14
CA SER A 426 12.33 -10.25 -4.06
C SER A 426 12.97 -9.84 -5.40
N PHE A 427 12.42 -10.30 -6.53
CA PHE A 427 12.89 -9.91 -7.85
C PHE A 427 12.68 -8.41 -8.10
N MET A 428 11.50 -7.89 -7.80
CA MET A 428 11.20 -6.46 -7.93
C MET A 428 12.14 -5.60 -7.09
N ARG A 429 12.42 -6.03 -5.85
CA ARG A 429 13.40 -5.36 -5.00
C ARG A 429 14.80 -5.42 -5.59
N PHE A 430 15.21 -6.55 -6.18
CA PHE A 430 16.51 -6.69 -6.83
C PHE A 430 16.67 -5.75 -8.03
N VAL A 431 15.65 -5.62 -8.89
CA VAL A 431 15.76 -4.84 -10.13
C VAL A 431 15.34 -3.37 -10.00
N THR A 432 14.53 -3.00 -9.00
CA THR A 432 14.02 -1.63 -8.82
C THR A 432 14.35 -0.99 -7.47
N GLY A 433 14.81 -1.78 -6.48
CA GLY A 433 14.96 -1.34 -5.09
C GLY A 433 13.64 -1.29 -4.31
N ALA A 434 12.48 -1.50 -4.96
CA ALA A 434 11.17 -1.54 -4.33
C ALA A 434 10.51 -2.93 -4.49
N PRO A 435 9.90 -3.49 -3.43
CA PRO A 435 9.33 -4.84 -3.47
C PRO A 435 7.94 -4.91 -4.13
N ARG A 436 7.31 -3.78 -4.44
CA ARG A 436 5.96 -3.71 -5.04
C ARG A 436 5.95 -2.81 -6.27
N LEU A 437 5.00 -3.08 -7.17
CA LEU A 437 4.83 -2.34 -8.41
C LEU A 437 3.98 -1.08 -8.19
N PRO A 438 4.21 -0.02 -8.98
CA PRO A 438 3.34 1.15 -8.96
C PRO A 438 1.91 0.81 -9.44
N PRO A 439 0.93 1.69 -9.19
CA PRO A 439 -0.39 1.56 -9.79
C PRO A 439 -0.31 1.44 -11.32
N GLY A 440 -1.00 0.44 -11.87
CA GLY A 440 -0.91 0.07 -13.28
C GLY A 440 0.22 -0.91 -13.61
N GLY A 441 0.87 -1.49 -12.60
CA GLY A 441 1.67 -2.71 -12.75
C GLY A 441 3.03 -2.51 -13.41
N LEU A 442 3.58 -3.58 -13.96
CA LEU A 442 4.89 -3.61 -14.62
C LEU A 442 4.97 -2.63 -15.79
N ALA A 443 3.88 -2.47 -16.55
CA ALA A 443 3.77 -1.53 -17.66
C ALA A 443 3.95 -0.06 -17.25
N SER A 444 3.68 0.26 -15.98
CA SER A 444 3.70 1.60 -15.43
C SER A 444 5.03 1.97 -14.75
N LEU A 445 6.03 1.08 -14.79
CA LEU A 445 7.37 1.39 -14.30
C LEU A 445 8.01 2.53 -15.10
N GLN A 446 8.59 3.49 -14.38
CA GLN A 446 9.32 4.61 -14.95
C GLN A 446 10.69 4.74 -14.26
N PRO A 447 11.80 4.43 -14.95
CA PRO A 447 11.89 3.89 -16.32
C PRO A 447 11.36 2.45 -16.42
N ARG A 448 10.98 2.04 -17.64
CA ARG A 448 10.56 0.65 -17.93
C ARG A 448 11.70 -0.32 -17.64
N LEU A 449 11.35 -1.51 -17.13
CA LEU A 449 12.34 -2.57 -16.90
C LEU A 449 13.00 -2.95 -18.23
N THR A 450 14.33 -2.82 -18.28
CA THR A 450 15.13 -3.13 -19.48
C THR A 450 16.07 -4.29 -19.17
N VAL A 451 16.01 -5.35 -19.98
CA VAL A 451 16.84 -6.56 -19.83
C VAL A 451 17.79 -6.66 -21.01
N VAL A 452 19.07 -6.85 -20.73
CA VAL A 452 20.11 -6.86 -21.75
C VAL A 452 21.06 -8.03 -21.61
N CYS A 453 21.70 -8.39 -22.73
CA CYS A 453 22.65 -9.49 -22.74
C CYS A 453 23.96 -9.10 -22.06
N LYS A 454 24.30 -9.80 -20.98
CA LYS A 454 25.62 -9.68 -20.33
C LYS A 454 26.59 -10.63 -21.02
N GLN A 455 27.66 -10.08 -21.59
CA GLN A 455 28.70 -10.90 -22.24
C GLN A 455 29.39 -11.82 -21.22
N PRO A 456 29.71 -13.08 -21.59
CA PRO A 456 30.36 -14.01 -20.68
C PRO A 456 31.73 -13.53 -20.21
N SER A 457 32.00 -13.59 -18.91
CA SER A 457 33.30 -13.16 -18.33
C SER A 457 34.48 -13.97 -18.88
N SER A 458 34.24 -15.22 -19.29
CA SER A 458 35.22 -16.14 -19.88
C SER A 458 35.69 -15.75 -21.29
N THR A 459 35.05 -14.76 -21.94
CA THR A 459 35.42 -14.24 -23.28
C THR A 459 36.22 -12.94 -23.25
N VAL A 460 36.52 -12.39 -22.07
CA VAL A 460 37.30 -11.16 -21.91
C VAL A 460 38.74 -11.41 -22.37
N GLY A 461 39.07 -11.00 -23.60
CA GLY A 461 40.42 -11.10 -24.19
C GLY A 461 40.47 -11.71 -25.60
N LEU A 462 39.38 -12.28 -26.12
CA LEU A 462 39.29 -12.72 -27.51
C LEU A 462 38.76 -11.58 -28.38
N SER A 463 39.52 -11.21 -29.42
CA SER A 463 39.17 -10.12 -30.34
C SER A 463 37.79 -10.33 -30.98
N SER A 464 37.00 -9.26 -30.96
CA SER A 464 35.58 -9.15 -31.36
C SER A 464 35.30 -9.30 -32.85
N ILE A 465 35.97 -10.21 -33.56
CA ILE A 465 35.91 -10.23 -35.04
C ILE A 465 34.91 -11.26 -35.59
N ASP A 466 34.57 -12.36 -34.90
CA ASP A 466 33.67 -13.39 -35.47
C ASP A 466 32.74 -14.12 -34.47
N SER A 467 32.34 -13.49 -33.36
CA SER A 467 31.38 -14.11 -32.43
C SER A 467 29.94 -13.88 -32.87
N ALA A 468 29.30 -14.93 -33.41
CA ALA A 468 27.84 -15.01 -33.63
C ALA A 468 27.08 -14.53 -32.38
N PRO A 469 25.86 -13.97 -32.51
CA PRO A 469 25.18 -13.37 -31.38
C PRO A 469 24.98 -14.42 -30.29
N VAL A 470 25.61 -14.19 -29.13
CA VAL A 470 25.54 -15.03 -27.91
C VAL A 470 24.10 -15.12 -27.35
N ALA A 471 23.11 -14.59 -28.06
CA ALA A 471 21.69 -14.58 -27.76
C ALA A 471 21.02 -15.98 -27.75
N ALA A 472 21.71 -17.04 -28.18
CA ALA A 472 21.17 -18.40 -28.22
C ALA A 472 21.32 -19.18 -26.89
N GLY A 473 22.02 -18.62 -25.90
CA GLY A 473 22.42 -19.33 -24.67
C GLY A 473 23.76 -20.06 -24.84
N THR A 474 24.62 -20.03 -23.82
CA THR A 474 25.96 -20.64 -23.85
C THR A 474 26.42 -21.13 -22.48
N PRO A 475 27.05 -22.32 -22.38
CA PRO A 475 27.66 -22.78 -21.13
C PRO A 475 28.76 -21.87 -20.60
N LEU A 476 29.35 -21.03 -21.45
CA LEU A 476 30.38 -20.05 -21.07
C LEU A 476 29.87 -19.00 -20.08
N ALA A 477 28.55 -18.75 -20.06
CA ALA A 477 27.88 -17.78 -19.22
C ALA A 477 27.34 -18.38 -17.91
N ASP A 478 27.34 -19.71 -17.75
CA ASP A 478 26.65 -20.39 -16.65
C ASP A 478 27.29 -20.18 -15.27
N GLY A 479 28.52 -19.68 -15.23
CA GLY A 479 29.20 -19.26 -14.01
C GLY A 479 28.94 -17.79 -13.62
N ASP A 480 28.41 -16.97 -14.54
CA ASP A 480 28.22 -15.54 -14.30
C ASP A 480 26.92 -15.29 -13.52
N LEU A 481 26.92 -14.27 -12.65
CA LEU A 481 25.71 -13.79 -11.99
C LEU A 481 25.04 -12.65 -12.78
N PRO A 482 23.71 -12.54 -12.74
CA PRO A 482 23.02 -11.36 -13.25
C PRO A 482 23.30 -10.16 -12.35
N SER A 483 23.31 -8.96 -12.92
CA SER A 483 23.49 -7.73 -12.14
C SER A 483 22.44 -6.68 -12.50
N ALA A 484 21.97 -5.95 -11.50
CA ALA A 484 20.92 -4.95 -11.65
C ALA A 484 21.45 -3.54 -11.36
N MET A 485 20.93 -2.57 -12.10
CA MET A 485 21.10 -1.14 -11.83
C MET A 485 19.73 -0.59 -11.47
N THR A 486 19.42 -0.58 -10.16
CA THR A 486 18.09 -0.26 -9.63
C THR A 486 17.59 1.13 -10.03
N CYS A 487 18.48 2.12 -10.08
CA CYS A 487 18.15 3.50 -10.49
C CYS A 487 17.61 3.59 -11.93
N ALA A 488 17.92 2.62 -12.79
CA ALA A 488 17.54 2.61 -14.20
C ALA A 488 16.54 1.50 -14.53
N SER A 489 16.03 0.75 -13.53
CA SER A 489 15.25 -0.48 -13.74
C SER A 489 15.90 -1.37 -14.80
N TYR A 490 17.20 -1.65 -14.65
CA TYR A 490 18.00 -2.26 -15.73
C TYR A 490 18.69 -3.53 -15.25
N LEU A 491 18.51 -4.63 -15.97
CA LEU A 491 19.05 -5.95 -15.63
C LEU A 491 20.00 -6.44 -16.73
N LYS A 492 21.25 -6.72 -16.36
CA LYS A 492 22.22 -7.40 -17.19
C LYS A 492 22.12 -8.90 -16.94
N LEU A 493 21.54 -9.63 -17.89
CA LEU A 493 21.27 -11.07 -17.79
C LEU A 493 22.24 -11.86 -18.68
N PRO A 494 23.09 -12.73 -18.10
CA PRO A 494 23.93 -13.62 -18.89
C PRO A 494 23.10 -14.57 -19.76
N PRO A 495 23.57 -14.90 -20.97
CA PRO A 495 22.89 -15.84 -21.86
C PRO A 495 23.12 -17.28 -21.40
N TYR A 496 22.46 -17.67 -20.31
CA TYR A 496 22.58 -19.02 -19.75
C TYR A 496 22.18 -20.09 -20.75
N SER A 497 22.82 -21.26 -20.62
CA SER A 497 22.60 -22.40 -21.51
C SER A 497 21.20 -23.03 -21.36
N CYS A 498 20.62 -23.01 -20.15
CA CYS A 498 19.30 -23.56 -19.88
C CYS A 498 18.51 -22.81 -18.79
N LYS A 499 17.24 -23.17 -18.64
CA LYS A 499 16.28 -22.54 -17.72
C LYS A 499 16.63 -22.81 -16.26
N GLU A 500 17.09 -24.01 -15.94
CA GLU A 500 17.40 -24.44 -14.57
C GLU A 500 18.56 -23.63 -14.00
N ILE A 501 19.63 -23.46 -14.80
CA ILE A 501 20.79 -22.63 -14.41
C ILE A 501 20.38 -21.18 -14.25
N MET A 502 19.56 -20.64 -15.16
CA MET A 502 19.05 -19.28 -15.04
C MET A 502 18.27 -19.07 -13.74
N LEU A 503 17.39 -20.02 -13.39
CA LEU A 503 16.61 -19.97 -12.15
C LEU A 503 17.51 -19.99 -10.91
N GLU A 504 18.50 -20.88 -10.87
CA GLU A 504 19.46 -20.99 -9.77
C GLU A 504 20.22 -19.66 -9.60
N ARG A 505 20.79 -19.13 -10.70
CA ARG A 505 21.60 -17.90 -10.68
C ARG A 505 20.79 -16.66 -10.33
N LEU A 506 19.55 -16.54 -10.83
CA LEU A 506 18.65 -15.46 -10.47
C LEU A 506 18.29 -15.52 -8.98
N THR A 507 17.92 -16.70 -8.48
CA THR A 507 17.53 -16.87 -7.08
C THR A 507 18.69 -16.53 -6.15
N TYR A 508 19.89 -16.99 -6.47
CA TYR A 508 21.11 -16.67 -5.73
C TYR A 508 21.43 -15.17 -5.73
N ALA A 509 21.40 -14.51 -6.89
CA ALA A 509 21.68 -13.08 -6.97
C ALA A 509 20.63 -12.24 -6.22
N MET A 510 19.37 -12.66 -6.25
CA MET A 510 18.28 -12.01 -5.52
C MET A 510 18.39 -12.15 -4.00
N SER A 511 19.00 -13.23 -3.48
CA SER A 511 19.22 -13.42 -2.04
C SER A 511 20.46 -12.66 -1.56
N GLU A 512 21.59 -12.80 -2.27
CA GLU A 512 22.86 -12.16 -1.90
C GLU A 512 22.83 -10.64 -2.11
N GLY A 513 22.19 -10.17 -3.17
CA GLY A 513 22.07 -8.74 -3.50
C GLY A 513 21.25 -7.93 -2.49
N GLN A 514 20.59 -8.56 -1.50
CA GLN A 514 19.88 -7.83 -0.44
C GLN A 514 20.79 -7.36 0.69
N GLY A 515 21.99 -7.95 0.83
CA GLY A 515 22.94 -7.64 1.89
C GLY A 515 24.01 -6.62 1.49
N SER A 516 24.28 -6.47 0.19
CA SER A 516 25.36 -5.62 -0.32
C SER A 516 24.90 -4.86 -1.57
N PHE A 517 24.46 -3.62 -1.37
CA PHE A 517 24.40 -2.63 -2.45
C PHE A 517 25.80 -2.02 -2.73
N ASP A 518 26.86 -2.56 -2.11
CA ASP A 518 28.23 -2.03 -2.14
C ASP A 518 29.03 -2.39 -3.41
N LEU A 519 28.45 -3.14 -4.35
CA LEU A 519 29.15 -3.63 -5.55
C LEU A 519 28.71 -2.91 -6.84
N SER A 520 28.43 -1.61 -6.74
CA SER A 520 28.32 -0.70 -7.91
C SER A 520 29.64 -0.03 -8.21
#